data_AF-A0A7J8SYQ8-F1
#
_entry.id   AF-A0A7J8SYQ8-F1
#
_cell.length_a   1.000
_cell.length_b   1.000
_cell.length_c   1.000
_cell.angle_alpha   90.00
_cell.angle_beta   90.00
_cell.angle_gamma   90.00
#
_symmetry.space_group_name_H-M   'P 1'
#
loop_
_entity.id
_entity.type
_entity.pdbx_description
1 polymer ?
#
loop_
_entity_poly.entity_id
_entity_poly.type
_entity_poly.pdbx_seq_one_letter_code
_entity_poly.pdbx_strand_id
1 'polypeptide(L)'
;MEIVEDVVIVGAGIAGLTTSLGLHRLGIRSLVLESSERLRITGFAFTTWENAWKALDAIGIGDSLRRQHYLLSSLNGIGIVISLGDRGYAEAHYPPI
;
A
#
# COMPACT_ATOMS: atom_id res chain seq x y z
N MET A 1 -22.74 -22.57 10.60
CA MET A 1 -23.13 -22.16 9.24
C MET A 1 -21.86 -22.05 8.43
N GLU A 2 -21.71 -22.86 7.40
CA GLU A 2 -20.56 -22.79 6.49
C GLU A 2 -20.76 -21.58 5.59
N ILE A 3 -19.79 -20.66 5.57
CA ILE A 3 -19.81 -19.52 4.66
C ILE A 3 -19.00 -19.95 3.45
N VAL A 4 -19.66 -20.09 2.30
CA VAL A 4 -19.00 -20.42 1.03
C VAL A 4 -18.72 -19.12 0.31
N GLU A 5 -17.44 -18.79 0.18
CA GLU A 5 -16.95 -17.63 -0.56
C GLU A 5 -16.12 -18.09 -1.76
N ASP A 6 -16.28 -17.42 -2.90
CA ASP A 6 -15.52 -17.75 -4.11
C ASP A 6 -14.03 -17.36 -3.98
N VAL A 7 -13.75 -16.29 -3.23
CA VAL A 7 -12.39 -15.78 -2.99
C VAL A 7 -12.24 -15.35 -1.53
N VAL A 8 -11.24 -15.93 -0.86
CA VAL A 8 -10.84 -15.54 0.49
C VAL A 8 -9.41 -15.01 0.47
N ILE A 9 -9.22 -13.83 1.06
CA ILE A 9 -7.93 -13.14 1.21
C ILE A 9 -7.58 -13.15 2.69
N VAL A 10 -6.43 -13.73 3.04
CA VAL A 10 -5.96 -13.78 4.43
C VAL A 10 -4.88 -12.71 4.65
N GLY A 11 -5.22 -11.71 5.46
CA GLY A 11 -4.40 -10.55 5.81
C GLY A 11 -4.96 -9.24 5.22
N ALA A 12 -5.25 -8.25 6.07
CA ALA A 12 -5.70 -6.91 5.66
C ALA A 12 -4.54 -5.89 5.62
N GLY A 13 -3.36 -6.33 5.19
CA GLY A 13 -2.24 -5.45 4.85
C GLY A 13 -2.43 -4.76 3.48
N ILE A 14 -1.43 -3.96 3.08
CA ILE A 14 -1.45 -3.23 1.79
C ILE A 14 -1.79 -4.17 0.63
N ALA A 15 -1.12 -5.32 0.54
CA ALA A 15 -1.37 -6.29 -0.53
C ALA A 15 -2.80 -6.85 -0.49
N GLY A 16 -3.31 -7.27 0.67
CA GLY A 16 -4.64 -7.87 0.77
C GLY A 16 -5.77 -6.89 0.46
N LEU A 17 -5.67 -5.66 0.96
CA LEU A 17 -6.63 -4.60 0.66
C LEU A 17 -6.57 -4.16 -0.80
N THR A 18 -5.36 -4.06 -1.38
CA THR A 18 -5.15 -3.74 -2.80
C THR A 18 -5.78 -4.83 -3.70
N THR A 19 -5.57 -6.10 -3.36
CA THR A 19 -6.17 -7.24 -4.08
C THR A 19 -7.69 -7.22 -4.00
N SER A 20 -8.25 -7.03 -2.79
CA SER A 20 -9.70 -6.93 -2.59
C SER A 20 -10.32 -5.78 -3.39
N LEU A 21 -9.65 -4.63 -3.43
CA LEU A 21 -10.08 -3.49 -4.25
C LEU A 21 -10.05 -3.81 -5.75
N GLY A 22 -9.00 -4.49 -6.23
CA GLY A 22 -8.89 -4.92 -7.61
C GLY A 22 -10.04 -5.86 -8.01
N LEU A 23 -10.32 -6.87 -7.18
CA LEU A 23 -11.43 -7.80 -7.39
C LEU A 23 -12.79 -7.08 -7.38
N HIS A 24 -12.99 -6.19 -6.40
CA HIS A 24 -14.21 -5.40 -6.30
C HIS A 24 -14.46 -4.57 -7.57
N ARG A 25 -13.42 -3.96 -8.16
CA ARG A 25 -13.54 -3.22 -9.43
C ARG A 25 -13.90 -4.09 -10.63
N LEU A 26 -13.55 -5.37 -10.58
CA LEU A 26 -13.94 -6.37 -11.58
C LEU A 26 -15.32 -6.96 -11.31
N GLY A 27 -16.03 -6.53 -10.25
CA GLY A 27 -17.32 -7.07 -9.85
C GLY A 27 -17.23 -8.42 -9.13
N ILE A 28 -16.03 -8.83 -8.71
CA ILE A 28 -15.78 -10.10 -8.01
C ILE A 28 -15.84 -9.84 -6.51
N ARG A 29 -16.66 -10.60 -5.80
CA ARG A 29 -16.75 -10.53 -4.33
C ARG A 29 -15.59 -11.29 -3.70
N SER A 30 -15.05 -10.76 -2.61
CA SER A 30 -14.00 -11.41 -1.83
C SER A 30 -14.17 -11.14 -0.35
N LEU A 31 -13.87 -12.14 0.49
CA LEU A 31 -13.81 -12.01 1.94
C LEU A 31 -12.37 -11.77 2.38
N VAL A 32 -12.12 -10.68 3.12
CA VAL A 32 -10.80 -10.40 3.73
C VAL A 32 -10.84 -10.75 5.20
N LEU A 33 -9.92 -11.60 5.64
CA LEU A 33 -9.75 -11.99 7.04
C LEU A 33 -8.51 -11.31 7.60
N GLU A 34 -8.60 -10.76 8.80
CA GLU A 34 -7.47 -10.18 9.52
C GLU A 34 -7.45 -10.69 10.96
N SER A 35 -6.26 -11.01 11.44
CA SER A 35 -6.01 -11.50 12.79
C SER A 35 -6.03 -10.38 13.84
N SER A 36 -5.61 -9.18 13.43
CA SER A 36 -5.56 -7.99 14.28
C SER A 36 -6.95 -7.38 14.40
N GLU A 37 -7.37 -7.04 15.63
CA GLU A 37 -8.63 -6.35 15.86
C GLU A 37 -8.70 -4.95 15.22
N ARG A 38 -7.53 -4.36 14.93
CA ARG A 38 -7.41 -3.04 14.30
C ARG A 38 -6.34 -3.05 13.21
N LEU A 39 -6.58 -2.28 12.15
CA LEU A 39 -5.56 -1.98 11.16
C LEU A 39 -4.46 -1.14 11.79
N ARG A 40 -3.22 -1.61 11.68
CA ARG A 40 -2.04 -0.82 12.06
C ARG A 40 -1.70 0.14 10.92
N ILE A 41 -1.85 1.43 11.19
CA ILE A 41 -1.58 2.52 10.22
C ILE A 41 -0.26 3.26 10.49
N THR A 42 0.49 2.87 11.52
CA THR A 42 1.74 3.52 11.94
C THR A 42 2.93 2.58 11.81
N GLY A 43 4.12 3.16 11.57
CA GLY A 43 5.40 2.43 11.65
C GLY A 43 5.84 1.71 10.38
N PHE A 44 5.23 2.00 9.22
CA PHE A 44 5.67 1.44 7.95
C PHE A 44 6.06 2.52 6.94
N ALA A 45 7.09 2.20 6.18
CA ALA A 45 7.55 2.94 5.03
C ALA A 45 7.28 2.08 3.77
N PHE A 46 6.70 2.68 2.75
CA PHE A 46 6.34 2.01 1.51
C PHE A 46 6.91 2.78 0.33
N THR A 47 7.76 2.13 -0.46
CA THR A 47 8.17 2.64 -1.76
C THR A 47 7.73 1.76 -2.88
N THR A 48 7.51 2.43 -3.99
CA THR A 48 6.96 1.83 -5.17
C THR A 48 7.63 2.38 -6.40
N TRP A 49 7.72 1.54 -7.43
CA TRP A 49 8.32 1.85 -8.72
C TRP A 49 7.24 2.23 -9.73
N GLU A 50 7.62 2.71 -10.91
CA GLU A 50 6.67 3.11 -11.97
C GLU A 50 5.64 2.04 -12.31
N ASN A 51 6.04 0.77 -12.36
CA ASN A 51 5.12 -0.32 -12.66
C ASN A 51 4.07 -0.54 -11.57
N ALA A 52 4.45 -0.31 -10.33
CA ALA A 52 3.50 -0.39 -9.23
C ALA A 52 2.62 0.87 -9.17
N TRP A 53 3.11 2.05 -9.57
CA TRP A 53 2.23 3.20 -9.84
C TRP A 53 1.20 2.91 -10.94
N LYS A 54 1.60 2.28 -12.05
CA LYS A 54 0.66 1.84 -13.10
C LYS A 54 -0.39 0.86 -12.57
N ALA A 55 -0.01 -0.05 -11.67
CA ALA A 55 -0.96 -0.95 -11.02
C ALA A 55 -1.93 -0.21 -10.09
N LEU A 56 -1.42 0.77 -9.32
CA LEU A 56 -2.24 1.65 -8.46
C LEU A 56 -3.21 2.51 -9.28
N ASP A 57 -2.81 2.91 -10.49
CA ASP A 57 -3.66 3.60 -11.46
C ASP A 57 -4.77 2.71 -12.00
N ALA A 58 -4.45 1.46 -12.34
CA ALA A 58 -5.44 0.49 -12.82
C ALA A 58 -6.54 0.21 -11.78
N ILE A 59 -6.20 0.26 -10.49
CA ILE A 59 -7.17 0.16 -9.39
C ILE A 59 -7.65 1.53 -8.88
N GLY A 60 -7.36 2.61 -9.61
CA GLY A 60 -7.93 3.95 -9.44
C GLY A 60 -7.59 4.67 -8.13
N ILE A 61 -6.47 4.32 -7.49
CA ILE A 61 -5.99 5.02 -6.29
C ILE A 61 -4.71 5.83 -6.52
N GLY A 62 -4.07 5.67 -7.68
CA GLY A 62 -2.80 6.33 -7.98
C GLY A 62 -2.86 7.85 -7.91
N ASP A 63 -3.92 8.51 -8.40
CA ASP A 63 -4.05 9.97 -8.29
C ASP A 63 -4.18 10.45 -6.83
N SER A 64 -4.90 9.69 -6.00
CA SER A 64 -5.04 10.02 -4.58
C SER A 64 -3.72 9.91 -3.85
N LEU A 65 -2.98 8.84 -4.11
CA LEU A 65 -1.66 8.60 -3.53
C LEU A 65 -0.63 9.61 -4.06
N ARG A 66 -0.70 10.00 -5.34
CA ARG A 66 0.21 11.01 -5.91
C ARG A 66 0.07 12.39 -5.26
N ARG A 67 -1.10 12.74 -4.73
CA ARG A 67 -1.26 14.00 -3.97
C ARG A 67 -0.63 13.96 -2.58
N GLN A 68 -0.36 12.77 -2.05
CA GLN A 68 0.14 12.56 -0.69
C GLN A 68 1.59 12.01 -0.66
N HIS A 69 2.15 11.67 -1.82
CA HIS A 69 3.54 11.20 -1.93
C HIS A 69 4.52 12.34 -2.16
N TYR A 70 5.78 12.09 -1.78
CA TYR A 70 6.92 12.90 -2.18
C TYR A 70 7.61 12.23 -3.36
N LEU A 71 7.81 12.99 -4.45
CA LEU A 71 8.62 12.52 -5.57
C LEU A 71 10.09 12.62 -5.19
N LEU A 72 10.78 11.49 -5.22
CA LEU A 72 12.21 11.43 -4.95
C LEU A 72 12.97 11.56 -6.28
N SER A 73 13.38 12.79 -6.61
CA SER A 73 13.89 13.17 -7.93
C SER A 73 15.41 13.00 -8.13
N SER A 74 16.16 12.64 -7.09
CA SER A 74 17.64 12.59 -7.10
C SER A 74 18.23 11.18 -7.00
N LEU A 75 17.43 10.16 -7.28
CA LEU A 75 17.90 8.78 -7.28
C LEU A 75 17.99 8.25 -8.70
N ASN A 76 19.23 8.01 -9.16
CA ASN A 76 19.50 7.18 -10.33
C ASN A 76 19.18 5.68 -10.07
N GLY A 77 18.44 5.37 -8.99
CA GLY A 77 17.95 4.06 -8.57
C GLY A 77 17.43 4.10 -7.11
N ILE A 78 16.23 3.53 -6.89
CA ILE A 78 15.65 3.04 -5.61
C ILE A 78 15.50 4.05 -4.43
N GLY A 79 14.27 4.39 -3.99
CA GLY A 79 14.13 5.09 -2.68
C GLY A 79 12.75 5.13 -2.03
N ILE A 80 12.76 4.97 -0.69
CA ILE A 80 11.73 4.66 0.32
C ILE A 80 10.85 5.87 0.74
N VAL A 81 9.51 5.74 0.87
CA VAL A 81 8.63 6.74 1.54
C VAL A 81 8.26 6.25 2.94
N ILE A 82 8.56 7.04 3.98
CA ILE A 82 8.20 6.78 5.37
C ILE A 82 6.99 7.64 5.73
N SER A 83 5.89 7.03 6.22
CA SER A 83 4.84 7.76 6.91
C SER A 83 5.02 7.58 8.42
N LEU A 84 5.73 8.52 9.04
CA LEU A 84 5.72 8.69 10.50
C LEU A 84 4.56 9.63 10.83
N GLY A 85 3.52 9.12 11.48
CA GLY A 85 2.38 9.94 11.90
C GLY A 85 2.80 11.14 12.75
N ASP A 86 2.12 12.27 12.58
CA ASP A 86 2.13 13.57 13.30
C ASP A 86 3.46 14.16 13.82
N ARG A 87 4.61 13.55 13.57
CA ARG A 87 5.93 14.10 13.91
C ARG A 87 6.74 14.22 12.63
N GLY A 88 7.11 15.45 12.33
CA GLY A 88 7.78 15.85 11.10
C GLY A 88 9.06 15.06 10.78
N TYR A 89 9.47 15.23 9.53
CA TYR A 89 10.63 14.59 8.90
C TYR A 89 11.89 14.63 9.76
N ALA A 90 12.49 13.46 9.99
CA ALA A 90 13.88 13.35 10.41
C ALA A 90 14.67 12.75 9.24
N GLU A 91 15.58 13.52 8.65
CA GLU A 91 16.53 13.01 7.66
C GLU A 91 17.48 12.00 8.33
N ALA A 92 17.38 10.72 7.96
CA ALA A 92 18.35 9.72 8.34
C ALA A 92 19.55 9.80 7.37
N HIS A 93 20.66 10.37 7.84
CA HIS A 93 21.91 10.42 7.09
C HIS A 93 22.59 9.04 7.13
N TYR A 94 22.47 8.26 6.05
CA TYR A 94 23.22 7.02 5.90
C TYR A 94 24.55 7.30 5.19
N PRO A 95 25.69 6.79 5.70
CA PRO A 95 26.96 6.92 5.01
C PRO A 95 26.97 6.07 3.72
N PRO A 96 27.71 6.50 2.68
CA PRO A 96 27.88 5.72 1.46
C PRO A 96 28.67 4.42 1.73
N ILE A 97 28.30 3.35 1.02
CA ILE A 97 29.02 2.06 0.96
C ILE A 97 30.37 2.17 0.28
#